data_AF-A0A7S3PAV3-F1
#
_entry.id   AF-A0A7S3PAV3-F1
#
_cell.length_a   1.000
_cell.length_b   1.000
_cell.length_c   1.000
_cell.angle_alpha   90.00
_cell.angle_beta   90.00
_cell.angle_gamma   90.00
#
_symmetry.space_group_name_H-M   'P 1'
#
loop_
_entity.id
_entity.type
_entity.pdbx_description
1 polymer ?
#
loop_
_entity_poly.entity_id
_entity_poly.type
_entity_poly.pdbx_seq_one_letter_code
_entity_poly.pdbx_strand_id
1 'polypeptide(L)'
;MKRTIDEKAQEDGLAVESVVVGVACDHLVVLGCGENNGMCLLYDFTDINNPTLLKTFNLSPVSESMNPEQTYRKTLGDLDAETTLFLSPEHSPTGNSGFLFGGAISGTLSFWEFQCQTPEQRSNNLNTSDGDSGLSGGAIAGIIIGAVVGV
;
A
#
# COMPACT_ATOMS: atom_id res chain seq x y z
N MET A 1 -27.39 -3.88 3.56
CA MET A 1 -26.38 -3.60 2.51
C MET A 1 -26.58 -2.18 2.01
N LYS A 2 -25.62 -1.27 2.27
CA LYS A 2 -25.53 -0.04 1.49
C LYS A 2 -25.18 -0.44 0.05
N ARG A 3 -25.77 0.23 -0.94
CA ARG A 3 -25.58 -0.08 -2.36
C ARG A 3 -24.10 0.12 -2.74
N THR A 4 -23.52 -0.81 -3.49
CA THR A 4 -22.15 -0.75 -4.03
C THR A 4 -22.07 0.14 -5.28
N ILE A 5 -22.83 1.25 -5.30
CA ILE A 5 -22.87 2.15 -6.45
C ILE A 5 -21.77 3.19 -6.27
N ASP A 6 -20.84 3.22 -7.21
CA ASP A 6 -19.91 4.32 -7.36
C ASP A 6 -20.62 5.48 -8.08
N GLU A 7 -21.06 6.47 -7.32
CA GLU A 7 -21.73 7.68 -7.84
C GLU A 7 -20.73 8.78 -8.25
N LYS A 8 -19.41 8.52 -8.16
CA LYS A 8 -18.34 9.51 -8.40
C LYS A 8 -17.56 9.29 -9.70
N ALA A 9 -17.77 8.17 -10.40
CA ALA A 9 -17.11 7.89 -11.66
C ALA A 9 -17.70 8.71 -12.82
N GLN A 10 -17.22 9.95 -13.01
CA GLN A 10 -17.54 10.77 -14.18
C GLN A 10 -16.37 10.89 -15.17
N GLU A 11 -15.13 10.69 -14.70
CA GLU A 11 -13.89 10.64 -15.48
C GLU A 11 -12.94 9.61 -14.83
N ASP A 12 -11.96 9.07 -15.58
CA ASP A 12 -10.97 8.12 -15.04
C ASP A 12 -10.20 8.76 -13.88
N GLY A 13 -10.49 8.29 -12.67
CA GLY A 13 -9.83 8.71 -11.44
C GLY A 13 -8.48 8.00 -11.26
N LEU A 14 -8.26 7.38 -10.09
CA LEU A 14 -7.09 6.53 -9.87
C LEU A 14 -7.06 5.30 -10.81
N ALA A 15 -8.23 4.88 -11.34
CA ALA A 15 -8.39 3.67 -12.14
C ALA A 15 -7.72 2.46 -11.47
N VAL A 16 -8.25 2.03 -10.30
CA VAL A 16 -7.66 0.91 -9.55
C VAL A 16 -7.71 -0.37 -10.39
N GLU A 17 -6.54 -0.90 -10.73
CA GLU A 17 -6.38 -2.08 -11.61
C GLU A 17 -5.93 -3.33 -10.86
N SER A 18 -5.16 -3.16 -9.79
CA SER A 18 -4.79 -4.26 -8.92
C SER A 18 -5.36 -4.06 -7.54
N VAL A 19 -5.99 -5.11 -7.01
CA VAL A 19 -6.45 -5.19 -5.62
C VAL A 19 -5.85 -6.42 -4.99
N VAL A 20 -5.10 -6.22 -3.92
CA VAL A 20 -4.42 -7.28 -3.18
C VAL A 20 -4.89 -7.24 -1.74
N VAL A 21 -5.18 -8.42 -1.20
CA VAL A 21 -5.70 -8.59 0.16
C VAL A 21 -4.74 -9.46 0.96
N GLY A 22 -4.53 -9.11 2.22
CA GLY A 22 -3.69 -9.86 3.15
C GLY A 22 -4.14 -9.68 4.59
N VAL A 23 -3.51 -10.42 5.50
CA VAL A 23 -3.67 -10.22 6.94
C VAL A 23 -2.33 -9.82 7.53
N ALA A 24 -2.26 -8.63 8.10
CA ALA A 24 -1.06 -8.08 8.73
C ALA A 24 -1.41 -7.50 10.09
N CYS A 25 -0.63 -7.82 11.11
CA CYS A 25 -0.82 -7.33 12.48
C CYS A 25 -2.24 -7.56 13.05
N ASP A 26 -2.84 -8.71 12.72
CA ASP A 26 -4.24 -9.08 13.05
C ASP A 26 -5.33 -8.28 12.32
N HIS A 27 -4.99 -7.53 11.28
CA HIS A 27 -5.93 -6.74 10.48
C HIS A 27 -6.05 -7.28 9.05
N LEU A 28 -7.27 -7.29 8.52
CA LEU A 28 -7.53 -7.53 7.09
C LEU A 28 -7.16 -6.27 6.32
N VAL A 29 -6.08 -6.32 5.56
CA VAL A 29 -5.58 -5.18 4.79
C VAL A 29 -5.85 -5.35 3.30
N VAL A 30 -6.24 -4.26 2.65
CA VAL A 30 -6.55 -4.22 1.21
C VAL A 30 -5.74 -3.10 0.58
N LEU A 31 -4.93 -3.44 -0.41
CA LEU A 31 -4.16 -2.49 -1.21
C LEU A 31 -4.76 -2.41 -2.61
N GLY A 32 -5.17 -1.22 -3.02
CA GLY A 32 -5.59 -0.95 -4.40
C GLY A 32 -4.57 -0.05 -5.09
N CYS A 33 -3.98 -0.47 -6.22
CA CYS A 33 -3.08 0.36 -7.02
C CYS A 33 -3.74 0.81 -8.33
N GLY A 34 -3.47 2.04 -8.73
CA GLY A 34 -3.99 2.62 -9.95
C GLY A 34 -3.24 2.21 -11.22
N GLU A 35 -3.94 2.29 -12.34
CA GLU A 35 -3.40 2.14 -13.70
C GLU A 35 -2.48 3.31 -14.07
N ASN A 36 -1.36 3.02 -14.77
CA ASN A 36 -0.49 4.04 -15.38
C ASN A 36 0.07 5.06 -14.37
N ASN A 37 0.12 4.71 -13.08
CA ASN A 37 0.69 5.56 -12.03
C ASN A 37 1.26 4.79 -10.84
N GLY A 38 2.20 5.43 -10.16
CA GLY A 38 2.81 4.92 -8.94
C GLY A 38 1.97 5.08 -7.67
N MET A 39 0.64 5.27 -7.72
CA MET A 39 -0.16 5.44 -6.49
C MET A 39 -0.90 4.16 -6.10
N CYS A 40 -0.84 3.86 -4.80
CA CYS A 40 -1.67 2.82 -4.19
C CYS A 40 -2.30 3.31 -2.89
N LEU A 41 -3.48 2.78 -2.57
CA LEU A 41 -4.25 3.09 -1.38
C LEU A 41 -4.37 1.85 -0.52
N LEU A 42 -3.85 1.91 0.70
CA LEU A 42 -3.93 0.84 1.68
C LEU A 42 -5.01 1.12 2.70
N TYR A 43 -5.94 0.20 2.81
CA TYR A 43 -7.06 0.24 3.73
C TYR A 43 -7.00 -0.88 4.75
N ASP A 44 -7.50 -0.61 5.95
CA ASP A 44 -7.97 -1.59 6.90
C ASP A 44 -9.44 -1.91 6.59
N PHE A 45 -9.72 -3.17 6.32
CA PHE A 45 -11.06 -3.72 6.03
C PHE A 45 -11.53 -4.69 7.12
N THR A 46 -10.88 -4.70 8.29
CA THR A 46 -11.24 -5.61 9.39
C THR A 46 -12.69 -5.42 9.83
N ASP A 47 -13.17 -4.17 9.92
CA ASP A 47 -14.61 -3.87 9.95
C ASP A 47 -15.08 -3.44 8.56
N ILE A 48 -15.75 -4.35 7.86
CA ILE A 48 -16.29 -4.10 6.51
C ILE A 48 -17.31 -2.96 6.44
N ASN A 49 -17.92 -2.57 7.57
CA ASN A 49 -18.88 -1.46 7.61
C ASN A 49 -18.19 -0.10 7.77
N ASN A 50 -16.91 -0.10 8.16
CA ASN A 50 -16.13 1.10 8.41
C ASN A 50 -14.66 0.92 7.95
N PRO A 51 -14.42 0.69 6.65
CA PRO A 51 -13.06 0.60 6.14
C PRO A 51 -12.33 1.92 6.33
N THR A 52 -11.06 1.85 6.75
CA THR A 52 -10.24 3.03 7.06
C THR A 52 -9.03 3.09 6.16
N LEU A 53 -8.80 4.24 5.51
CA LEU A 53 -7.58 4.48 4.75
C LEU A 53 -6.40 4.64 5.72
N LEU A 54 -5.42 3.75 5.64
CA LEU A 54 -4.23 3.76 6.48
C LEU A 54 -3.09 4.56 5.83
N LYS A 55 -2.89 4.38 4.53
CA LYS A 55 -1.75 4.96 3.82
C LYS A 55 -2.04 5.17 2.34
N THR A 56 -1.54 6.28 1.82
CA THR A 56 -1.33 6.49 0.39
C THR A 56 0.14 6.22 0.08
N PHE A 57 0.39 5.35 -0.89
CA PHE A 57 1.71 5.08 -1.44
C PHE A 57 1.93 5.96 -2.66
N ASN A 58 3.08 6.60 -2.71
CA ASN A 58 3.66 7.20 -3.91
C ASN A 58 4.92 6.38 -4.20
N LEU A 59 4.85 5.48 -5.17
CA LEU A 59 5.90 4.54 -5.52
C LEU A 59 7.02 5.25 -6.31
N SER A 60 6.75 6.43 -6.87
CA SER A 60 7.79 7.30 -7.42
C SER A 60 7.68 8.74 -6.89
N PRO A 61 8.78 9.53 -6.91
CA PRO A 61 8.72 10.95 -6.55
C PRO A 61 7.71 11.76 -7.39
N VAL A 62 7.44 11.35 -8.63
CA VAL A 62 6.54 12.07 -9.54
C VAL A 62 5.08 11.86 -9.14
N SER A 63 4.74 10.65 -8.67
CA SER A 63 3.38 10.33 -8.20
C SER A 63 2.91 11.17 -7.01
N GLU A 64 3.83 11.81 -6.26
CA GLU A 64 3.47 12.72 -5.17
C GLU A 64 2.76 14.01 -5.61
N SER A 65 2.96 14.44 -6.87
CA SER A 65 2.54 15.76 -7.33
C SER A 65 1.87 15.78 -8.70
N MET A 66 1.86 14.66 -9.41
CA MET A 66 1.29 14.55 -10.76
C MET A 66 0.25 13.44 -10.80
N ASN A 67 -0.83 13.70 -11.53
CA ASN A 67 -1.81 12.67 -11.83
C ASN A 67 -1.28 11.68 -12.89
N PRO A 68 -1.92 10.51 -13.05
CA PRO A 68 -1.44 9.45 -13.94
C PRO A 68 -1.16 9.92 -15.37
N GLU A 69 -2.11 10.67 -15.95
CA GLU A 69 -2.00 11.20 -17.32
C GLU A 69 -0.79 12.14 -17.49
N GLN A 70 -0.51 12.96 -16.48
CA GLN A 70 0.61 13.90 -16.48
C GLN A 70 1.95 13.18 -16.33
N THR A 71 2.01 12.16 -15.48
CA THR A 71 3.22 11.39 -15.21
C THR A 71 3.69 10.66 -16.48
N TYR A 72 2.78 9.97 -17.17
CA TYR A 72 3.08 9.21 -18.39
C TYR A 72 3.66 10.10 -19.51
N ARG A 73 3.26 11.38 -19.56
CA ARG A 73 3.73 12.32 -20.59
C ARG A 73 5.09 12.97 -20.28
N LYS A 74 5.53 12.96 -19.01
CA LYS A 74 6.68 13.77 -18.56
C LYS A 74 7.84 12.96 -18.01
N THR A 75 7.61 11.72 -17.58
CA THR A 75 8.65 10.93 -16.94
C THR A 75 8.58 9.47 -17.38
N LEU A 76 9.64 9.00 -18.03
CA LEU A 76 9.87 7.58 -18.25
C LEU A 76 10.16 6.90 -16.91
N GLY A 77 9.44 5.82 -16.58
CA GLY A 77 9.76 4.95 -15.45
C GLY A 77 9.03 5.26 -14.14
N ASP A 78 7.80 5.77 -14.17
CA ASP A 78 6.93 5.61 -13.01
C ASP A 78 6.65 4.11 -12.77
N LEU A 79 6.52 3.74 -11.51
CA LEU A 79 6.20 2.39 -11.07
C LEU A 79 4.72 2.15 -11.35
N ASP A 80 4.40 1.91 -12.62
CA ASP A 80 3.12 1.33 -13.02
C ASP A 80 3.00 -0.05 -12.37
N ALA A 81 2.44 -0.08 -11.17
CA ALA A 81 2.46 -1.24 -10.29
C ALA A 81 1.35 -2.23 -10.70
N GLU A 82 1.49 -2.80 -11.90
CA GLU A 82 0.54 -3.76 -12.46
C GLU A 82 0.57 -5.11 -11.71
N THR A 83 1.71 -5.45 -11.10
CA THR A 83 1.84 -6.65 -10.28
C THR A 83 2.09 -6.28 -8.84
N THR A 84 1.11 -6.54 -7.99
CA THR A 84 1.25 -6.47 -6.53
C THR A 84 0.94 -7.81 -5.91
N LEU A 85 1.71 -8.19 -4.89
CA LEU A 85 1.52 -9.44 -4.13
C LEU A 85 1.60 -9.15 -2.64
N PHE A 86 0.78 -9.84 -1.86
CA PHE A 86 0.94 -9.88 -0.41
C PHE A 86 1.80 -11.08 -0.03
N LEU A 87 2.84 -10.85 0.77
CA LEU A 87 3.65 -11.89 1.38
C LEU A 87 3.28 -12.01 2.85
N SER A 88 2.88 -13.20 3.26
CA SER A 88 2.70 -13.54 4.66
C SER A 88 4.06 -13.75 5.36
N PRO A 89 4.13 -13.67 6.70
CA PRO A 89 5.37 -13.83 7.46
C PRO A 89 6.20 -15.05 7.06
N GLU A 90 5.55 -16.20 6.83
CA GLU A 90 6.21 -17.47 6.48
C GLU A 90 6.84 -17.50 5.08
N HIS A 91 6.44 -16.60 4.19
CA HIS A 91 7.01 -16.46 2.85
C HIS A 91 7.91 -15.22 2.71
N SER A 92 8.00 -14.39 3.75
CA SER A 92 8.77 -13.16 3.73
C SER A 92 10.23 -13.39 4.14
N PRO A 93 11.22 -12.79 3.45
CA PRO A 93 12.62 -12.92 3.82
C PRO A 93 12.95 -12.27 5.18
N THR A 94 12.09 -11.36 5.67
CA THR A 94 12.27 -10.69 6.97
C THR A 94 11.44 -11.31 8.09
N GLY A 95 10.56 -12.27 7.75
CA GLY A 95 9.57 -12.80 8.69
C GLY A 95 8.40 -11.85 8.98
N ASN A 96 8.35 -10.68 8.35
CA ASN A 96 7.23 -9.74 8.45
C ASN A 96 6.34 -9.82 7.23
N SER A 97 5.02 -9.68 7.42
CA SER A 97 4.09 -9.53 6.30
C SER A 97 4.40 -8.25 5.51
N GLY A 98 4.11 -8.24 4.21
CA GLY A 98 4.34 -7.06 3.38
C GLY A 98 3.75 -7.15 1.99
N PHE A 99 3.89 -6.07 1.23
CA PHE A 99 3.52 -6.00 -0.18
C PHE A 99 4.77 -5.94 -1.06
N LEU A 100 4.82 -6.80 -2.07
CA LEU A 100 5.77 -6.76 -3.16
C LEU A 100 5.13 -6.01 -4.33
N PHE A 101 5.81 -5.00 -4.85
CA PHE A 101 5.39 -4.23 -6.03
C PHE A 101 6.34 -4.56 -7.18
N GLY A 102 5.79 -4.89 -8.34
CA GLY A 102 6.49 -4.99 -9.60
C GLY A 102 6.08 -3.86 -10.54
N GLY A 103 7.05 -3.08 -11.00
CA GLY A 103 6.82 -2.03 -11.99
C GLY A 103 6.81 -2.60 -13.40
N ALA A 104 5.68 -2.45 -14.10
CA ALA A 104 5.51 -2.95 -15.47
C ALA A 104 6.46 -2.27 -16.46
N ILE A 105 6.68 -0.96 -16.31
CA ILE A 105 7.53 -0.17 -17.20
C ILE A 105 9.01 -0.20 -16.77
N SER A 106 9.28 -0.10 -15.46
CA SER A 106 10.66 -0.02 -14.95
C SER A 106 11.34 -1.38 -14.79
N GLY A 107 10.59 -2.48 -14.73
CA GLY A 107 11.10 -3.82 -14.41
C GLY A 107 11.63 -3.99 -12.98
N THR A 108 11.42 -3.01 -12.11
CA THR A 108 11.93 -3.04 -10.73
C THR A 108 10.96 -3.75 -9.79
N LEU A 109 11.51 -4.48 -8.82
CA LEU A 109 10.77 -5.01 -7.67
C LEU A 109 11.08 -4.18 -6.43
N SER A 110 10.05 -3.91 -5.60
CA SER A 110 10.21 -3.28 -4.29
C SER A 110 9.32 -3.93 -3.25
N PHE A 111 9.81 -4.03 -2.01
CA PHE A 111 9.09 -4.67 -0.91
C PHE A 111 8.82 -3.65 0.20
N TRP A 112 7.56 -3.56 0.63
CA TRP A 112 7.16 -2.78 1.78
C TRP A 112 6.63 -3.71 2.87
N GLU A 113 7.12 -3.56 4.09
CA GLU A 113 6.77 -4.45 5.19
C GLU A 113 6.00 -3.73 6.30
N PHE A 114 5.11 -4.50 6.93
CA PHE A 114 4.46 -4.09 8.16
C PHE A 114 5.38 -4.38 9.34
N GLN A 115 5.60 -3.39 10.21
CA GLN A 115 6.21 -3.64 11.52
C GLN A 115 5.11 -3.71 12.57
N CYS A 116 4.70 -4.93 12.90
CA CYS A 116 3.69 -5.16 13.92
C CYS A 116 4.31 -5.00 15.32
N GLN A 117 3.67 -4.19 16.16
CA GLN A 117 4.06 -4.05 17.56
C GLN A 117 3.87 -5.38 18.28
N THR A 118 4.89 -5.76 19.05
CA THR A 118 4.77 -6.85 20.01
C THR A 118 3.80 -6.47 21.13
N PRO A 119 3.23 -7.46 21.85
CA PRO A 119 2.38 -7.19 23.02
C PRO A 119 3.03 -6.25 24.07
N GLU A 120 4.35 -6.33 24.22
CA GLU A 120 5.13 -5.46 25.11
C GLU A 120 5.22 -4.01 24.59
N GLN A 121 5.40 -3.83 23.28
CA GLN A 121 5.40 -2.49 22.66
C GLN A 121 4.02 -1.84 22.71
N ARG A 122 2.95 -2.62 22.51
CA ARG A 122 1.55 -2.15 22.59
C ARG A 122 1.21 -1.64 23.99
N SER A 123 1.77 -2.24 25.03
CA SER A 123 1.56 -1.81 26.43
C SER A 123 2.30 -0.50 26.78
N ASN A 124 3.45 -0.24 26.16
CA ASN A 124 4.23 0.97 26.41
C ASN A 124 3.70 2.20 25.64
N ASN A 125 3.16 2.00 24.42
CA ASN A 125 2.67 3.09 23.57
C ASN A 125 1.30 3.66 23.97
N LEU A 126 0.54 2.98 24.83
CA LEU A 126 -0.69 3.54 25.42
C LEU A 126 -0.45 4.82 26.25
N ASN A 127 0.80 5.14 26.60
CA ASN A 127 1.18 6.32 27.37
C ASN A 127 1.71 7.50 26.53
N THR A 128 1.91 7.34 25.22
CA THR A 128 2.47 8.37 24.35
C THR A 128 1.73 8.42 23.03
N SER A 129 0.65 9.20 23.00
CA SER A 129 -0.12 9.46 21.80
C SER A 129 0.55 10.54 20.94
N ASP A 130 1.21 10.14 19.85
CA ASP A 130 1.59 11.04 18.76
C ASP A 130 1.25 10.42 17.39
N GLY A 131 0.24 11.00 16.75
CA GLY A 131 0.37 11.60 15.41
C GLY A 131 0.53 10.75 14.15
N ASP A 132 0.78 9.45 14.19
CA ASP A 132 0.84 8.63 12.98
C ASP A 132 -0.40 7.74 12.89
N SER A 133 -1.10 7.75 11.75
CA SER A 133 -2.33 6.97 11.52
C SER A 133 -2.03 5.48 11.30
N GLY A 134 -1.30 4.88 12.25
CA GLY A 134 -1.05 3.46 12.31
C GLY A 134 -2.31 2.68 12.67
N LEU A 135 -2.34 1.41 12.29
CA LEU A 135 -3.38 0.47 12.70
C LEU A 135 -3.56 0.54 14.23
N SER A 136 -4.81 0.59 14.70
CA SER A 136 -5.14 0.44 16.13
C SER A 136 -4.70 -0.96 16.57
N GLY A 137 -3.48 -1.06 17.10
CA GLY A 137 -2.77 -2.33 17.27
C GLY A 137 -1.26 -2.24 17.04
N GLY A 138 -0.79 -1.12 16.46
CA GLY A 138 0.60 -0.73 16.44
C GLY A 138 1.37 -1.21 15.22
N ALA A 139 0.95 -0.88 14.01
CA ALA A 139 1.82 -1.00 12.85
C ALA A 139 2.53 0.33 12.59
N ILE A 140 3.86 0.34 12.60
CA ILE A 140 4.66 1.45 12.06
C ILE A 140 5.24 1.02 10.71
N ALA A 141 5.11 1.89 9.71
CA ALA A 141 5.51 1.58 8.33
C ALA A 141 7.03 1.66 8.18
N GLY A 142 7.67 0.58 7.71
CA GLY A 142 9.07 0.58 7.29
C GLY A 142 9.16 0.25 5.81
N ILE A 143 9.77 1.14 5.00
CA ILE A 143 10.15 0.78 3.63
C ILE A 143 11.56 0.19 3.68
N ILE A 144 11.72 -1.10 3.36
CA ILE A 144 13.02 -1.63 2.94
C ILE A 144 13.04 -1.61 1.41
N ILE A 145 13.61 -0.55 0.81
CA ILE A 145 13.83 -0.51 -0.64
C ILE A 145 15.01 -1.44 -0.96
N GLY A 146 14.73 -2.72 -1.15
CA GLY A 146 15.60 -3.63 -1.87
C GLY A 146 15.26 -3.56 -3.35
N ALA A 147 15.84 -2.60 -4.09
CA ALA A 147 15.70 -2.59 -5.55
C ALA A 147 16.63 -3.65 -6.14
N VAL A 148 16.07 -4.75 -6.61
CA VAL A 148 16.79 -5.64 -7.55
C VAL A 148 16.44 -5.14 -8.94
N VAL A 149 17.37 -4.42 -9.57
CA VAL A 149 17.26 -4.08 -10.99
C VAL A 149 17.64 -5.33 -11.77
N GLY A 150 16.66 -5.93 -12.44
CA GLY A 150 16.93 -6.98 -13.42
C GLY A 150 17.73 -6.38 -14.58
N VAL A 151 18.88 -6.98 -14.90
CA VAL A 151 19.64 -6.71 -16.13
C VAL A 151 19.07 -7.57 -17.26
#